data_AF-A0A1V5M7X0-F1
#
_entry.id   AF-A0A1V5M7X0-F1
#
_cell.length_a   1.000
_cell.length_b   1.000
_cell.length_c   1.000
_cell.angle_alpha   90.00
_cell.angle_beta   90.00
_cell.angle_gamma   90.00
#
_symmetry.space_group_name_H-M   'P 1'
#
loop_
_entity.id
_entity.type
_entity.pdbx_description
1 polymer ?
#
loop_
_entity_poly.entity_id
_entity_poly.type
_entity_poly.pdbx_seq_one_letter_code
_entity_poly.pdbx_strand_id
1 'polypeptide(L)' 'MAADTATYTYDNLGRLKTVTYTNGTVISYNYDEAGNRTSVVTTCPSGTC' A
#
# COMPACT_ATOMS: atom_id res chain seq x y z
N MET A 1 14.67 11.50 15.34
CA MET A 1 13.88 11.53 14.10
C MET A 1 13.61 10.08 13.75
N ALA A 2 12.45 9.55 14.13
CA ALA A 2 12.10 8.19 13.75
C ALA A 2 11.85 8.21 12.24
N ALA A 3 12.66 7.51 11.47
CA ALA A 3 12.35 7.29 10.07
C ALA A 3 11.11 6.38 10.06
N ASP A 4 9.95 6.93 9.73
CA ASP A 4 8.78 6.13 9.38
C ASP A 4 9.20 5.22 8.22
N THR A 5 9.49 3.97 8.56
CA THR A 5 9.97 2.98 7.61
C THR A 5 8.75 2.42 6.91
N ALA A 6 8.64 2.69 5.62
CA ALA A 6 7.59 2.14 4.79
C ALA A 6 8.15 0.97 3.98
N THR A 7 7.51 -0.18 4.08
CA THR A 7 7.82 -1.35 3.25
C THR A 7 6.92 -1.31 2.03
N TYR A 8 7.52 -1.32 0.85
CA TYR A 8 6.81 -1.31 -0.42
C TYR A 8 6.94 -2.68 -1.08
N THR A 9 5.82 -3.28 -1.45
CA THR A 9 5.79 -4.50 -2.25
C THR A 9 5.37 -4.15 -3.67
N TYR A 10 5.99 -4.81 -4.64
CA TYR A 10 5.73 -4.59 -6.05
C TYR A 10 5.27 -5.90 -6.69
N ASP A 11 4.37 -5.78 -7.66
CA ASP A 11 3.93 -6.90 -8.47
C ASP A 11 4.93 -7.18 -9.60
N ASN A 12 4.74 -8.26 -10.37
CA ASN A 12 5.71 -8.71 -11.38
C ASN A 12 5.94 -7.69 -12.52
N LEU A 13 5.04 -6.70 -12.65
CA LEU A 13 5.15 -5.58 -13.57
C LEU A 13 5.81 -4.33 -12.94
N GLY A 14 6.37 -4.43 -11.74
CA GLY A 14 6.97 -3.29 -11.03
C GLY A 14 5.95 -2.27 -10.49
N ARG A 15 4.67 -2.65 -10.43
CA ARG A 15 3.60 -1.79 -9.91
C ARG A 15 3.48 -1.95 -8.41
N LEU A 16 3.26 -0.85 -7.70
CA LEU A 16 3.15 -0.84 -6.25
C LEU A 16 1.91 -1.61 -5.79
N LYS A 17 2.08 -2.73 -5.09
CA LYS A 17 0.99 -3.61 -4.64
C LYS A 17 0.54 -3.30 -3.23
N THR A 18 1.50 -3.09 -2.32
CA THR A 18 1.19 -2.81 -0.91
C THR A 18 2.25 -1.90 -0.32
N VAL A 19 1.83 -1.02 0.59
CA VAL A 19 2.69 -0.14 1.36
C VAL A 19 2.38 -0.35 2.83
N THR A 20 3.36 -0.72 3.62
CA THR A 20 3.20 -0.90 5.06
C THR A 20 4.11 0.07 5.78
N TYR A 21 3.53 1.08 6.40
CA TYR A 21 4.23 2.06 7.22
C TYR A 21 4.44 1.53 8.64
N THR A 22 5.57 1.87 9.27
CA THR A 22 5.84 1.55 10.68
C THR A 22 4.89 2.22 11.66
N ASN A 23 4.16 3.25 11.25
CA ASN A 23 3.08 3.82 12.04
C ASN A 23 1.84 2.89 12.11
N GLY A 24 1.88 1.73 11.44
CA GLY A 24 0.84 0.72 11.36
C GLY A 24 -0.14 0.92 10.21
N THR A 25 0.04 1.95 9.39
CA THR A 25 -0.78 2.19 8.20
C THR A 25 -0.39 1.24 7.08
N VAL A 26 -1.37 0.58 6.48
CA VAL A 26 -1.21 -0.31 5.33
C VAL A 26 -2.01 0.26 4.18
N ILE A 27 -1.42 0.40 3.00
CA ILE A 27 -2.09 0.83 1.78
C ILE A 27 -1.95 -0.28 0.75
N SER A 28 -3.05 -0.90 0.36
CA SER A 28 -3.11 -1.94 -0.67
C SER A 28 -3.68 -1.37 -1.97
N TYR A 29 -3.06 -1.75 -3.07
CA TYR A 29 -3.37 -1.28 -4.42
C TYR A 29 -3.81 -2.49 -5.23
N ASN A 30 -5.06 -2.48 -5.68
CA ASN A 30 -5.58 -3.49 -6.60
C ASN A 30 -5.51 -2.97 -8.02
N TYR A 31 -5.10 -3.85 -8.91
CA TYR A 31 -5.00 -3.58 -10.33
C TYR A 31 -5.78 -4.61 -11.12
N ASP A 32 -6.35 -4.17 -12.23
CA ASP A 32 -6.95 -5.04 -13.23
C ASP A 32 -5.88 -5.68 -14.13
N GLU A 33 -6.27 -6.72 -14.88
CA GLU A 33 -5.43 -7.38 -15.89
C GLU A 33 -4.93 -6.39 -16.95
N ALA A 34 -5.71 -5.33 -17.23
CA ALA A 34 -5.36 -4.28 -18.16
C ALA A 34 -4.26 -3.31 -17.65
N GLY A 35 -3.78 -3.45 -16.42
CA GLY A 35 -2.77 -2.52 -15.88
C GLY A 35 -3.33 -1.46 -14.93
N ASN A 36 -4.64 -1.23 -14.97
CA ASN A 36 -5.30 -0.09 -14.35
C ASN A 36 -5.53 -0.29 -12.86
N ARG A 37 -5.29 0.76 -12.05
CA ARG A 37 -5.53 0.73 -10.61
C ARG A 37 -7.03 0.83 -10.34
N THR A 38 -7.64 -0.25 -9.89
CA THR A 38 -9.09 -0.37 -9.69
C THR A 38 -9.53 -0.02 -8.28
N SER A 39 -8.66 -0.23 -7.30
CA SER A 39 -9.00 0.08 -5.91
C SER A 39 -7.77 0.40 -5.07
N VAL A 40 -8.02 1.22 -4.07
CA VAL A 40 -7.04 1.63 -3.07
C VAL A 40 -7.68 1.39 -1.72
N VAL A 41 -7.09 0.48 -0.96
CA VAL A 41 -7.53 0.19 0.39
C VAL A 41 -6.47 0.73 1.32
N THR A 42 -6.79 1.83 2.00
CA THR A 42 -5.94 2.35 3.08
C THR A 42 -6.51 1.87 4.40
N THR A 43 -5.73 1.12 5.14
CA THR A 43 -6.04 0.61 6.46
C THR A 43 -5.04 1.20 7.43
N CYS A 44 -5.46 2.21 8.18
CA CYS A 44 -4.74 2.68 9.34
C CYS A 44 -5.08 1.80 10.57
N PRO A 45 -4.14 1.67 11.52
CA PRO A 45 -4.30 0.80 12.69
C PRO A 45 -5.34 1.34 13.68
N SER A 46 -5.74 2.61 13.54
CA SER A 46 -6.77 3.27 14.35
C SER A 46 -8.20 3.08 13.82
N GLY A 47 -8.42 2.24 12.80
CA GLY A 47 -9.77 1.90 12.32
C GLY A 47 -10.44 2.96 11.44
N THR A 48 -9.99 4.21 11.49
CA THR A 48 -10.37 5.25 10.54
C THR A 48 -9.27 6.30 10.41
N CYS A 49 -8.97 6.55 9.16
CA CYS A 49 -8.30 7.65 8.53
C CYS A 49 -9.25 7.94 7.34
#